data_AF-A0A947H7A9-F1
#
_entry.id   AF-A0A947H7A9-F1
#
_cell.length_a   1.000
_cell.length_b   1.000
_cell.length_c   1.000
_cell.angle_alpha   90.00
_cell.angle_beta   90.00
_cell.angle_gamma   90.00
#
_symmetry.space_group_name_H-M   'P 1'
#
loop_
_entity.id
_entity.type
_entity.pdbx_description
1 polymer ?
#
loop_
_entity_poly.entity_id
_entity_poly.type
_entity_poly.pdbx_seq_one_letter_code
_entity_poly.pdbx_strand_id
1 'polypeptide(L)'
;MFKEIDAQNLDEILEQMVLWKNTFSHSPEYQAMTEFEQDESAAVILGLGEYMYRFQGLRPNEWDSEALENCCLEDFPTWMVAEPIFFESLSGVLTSFFDYLEREKHLSQAEKLKQTVLNCREQILIRSQDPAHWSQEKFFVLAAAFEGHDLDNPEQMNNFVQSYEEQFQVFSHL
;
A
#
# COMPACT_ATOMS: atom_id res chain seq x y z
N MET A 1 10.47 -12.11 9.80
CA MET A 1 10.18 -13.44 9.23
C MET A 1 8.92 -13.26 8.40
N PHE A 2 9.03 -13.19 7.07
CA PHE A 2 7.86 -13.20 6.20
C PHE A 2 7.12 -14.53 6.45
N LYS A 3 5.83 -14.46 6.81
CA LYS A 3 5.00 -15.66 6.85
C LYS A 3 4.95 -16.21 5.42
N GLU A 4 5.02 -17.52 5.26
CA GLU A 4 4.72 -18.13 3.95
C GLU A 4 3.31 -17.71 3.56
N ILE A 5 3.22 -16.89 2.50
CA ILE A 5 1.95 -16.46 1.93
C ILE A 5 1.42 -17.61 1.11
N ASP A 6 0.24 -18.09 1.46
CA ASP A 6 -0.48 -19.02 0.61
C ASP A 6 -1.00 -18.24 -0.62
N ALA A 7 -0.37 -18.50 -1.77
CA ALA A 7 -0.67 -17.80 -3.02
C ALA A 7 -2.15 -17.91 -3.41
N GLN A 8 -2.78 -19.06 -3.16
CA GLN A 8 -4.19 -19.27 -3.49
C GLN A 8 -5.10 -18.36 -2.66
N ASN A 9 -4.73 -18.10 -1.39
CA ASN A 9 -5.49 -17.19 -0.54
C ASN A 9 -5.30 -15.72 -0.92
N LEU A 10 -4.11 -15.34 -1.40
CA LEU A 10 -3.88 -13.99 -1.90
C LEU A 10 -4.72 -13.72 -3.16
N ASP A 11 -4.78 -14.67 -4.09
CA ASP A 11 -5.59 -14.55 -5.30
C ASP A 11 -7.07 -14.34 -4.96
N GLU A 12 -7.63 -15.13 -4.03
CA GLU A 12 -9.02 -14.95 -3.56
C GLU A 12 -9.28 -13.54 -2.98
N ILE A 13 -8.33 -13.01 -2.20
CA ILE A 13 -8.44 -11.68 -1.60
C ILE A 13 -8.40 -10.62 -2.69
N LEU A 14 -7.49 -10.74 -3.66
CA LEU A 14 -7.38 -9.80 -4.77
C LEU A 14 -8.60 -9.85 -5.68
N GLU A 15 -9.17 -11.03 -5.95
CA GLU A 15 -10.43 -11.17 -6.68
C GLU A 15 -11.58 -10.45 -5.97
N GLN A 16 -11.67 -10.59 -4.63
CA GLN A 16 -12.65 -9.87 -3.83
C GLN A 16 -12.44 -8.35 -3.89
N MET A 17 -11.19 -7.88 -3.80
CA MET A 17 -10.87 -6.46 -3.92
C MET A 17 -11.21 -5.93 -5.31
N VAL A 18 -10.95 -6.68 -6.38
CA VAL A 18 -11.31 -6.33 -7.76
C VAL A 18 -12.83 -6.19 -7.90
N LEU A 19 -13.59 -7.14 -7.34
CA LEU A 19 -15.05 -7.07 -7.34
C LEU A 19 -15.53 -5.78 -6.67
N TRP A 20 -15.10 -5.53 -5.43
CA TRP A 20 -15.49 -4.34 -4.68
C TRP A 20 -15.04 -3.05 -5.35
N LYS A 21 -13.82 -3.00 -5.90
CA LYS A 21 -13.30 -1.84 -6.63
C LYS A 21 -14.14 -1.55 -7.88
N ASN A 22 -14.55 -2.58 -8.62
CA ASN A 22 -15.34 -2.41 -9.83
C ASN A 22 -16.75 -1.90 -9.56
N THR A 23 -17.38 -2.35 -8.47
CA THR A 23 -18.69 -1.83 -8.06
C THR A 23 -18.59 -0.46 -7.40
N PHE A 24 -17.53 -0.22 -6.61
CA PHE A 24 -17.19 1.08 -6.04
C PHE A 24 -17.01 2.16 -7.11
N SER A 25 -16.34 1.88 -8.24
CA SER A 25 -16.12 2.90 -9.29
C SER A 25 -17.40 3.46 -9.92
N HIS A 26 -18.54 2.80 -9.71
CA HIS A 26 -19.85 3.25 -10.18
C HIS A 26 -20.70 3.88 -9.06
N SER A 27 -20.14 4.01 -7.85
CA SER A 27 -20.87 4.44 -6.66
C SER A 27 -20.84 5.96 -6.48
N PRO A 28 -21.79 6.54 -5.73
CA PRO A 28 -21.76 7.97 -5.39
C PRO A 28 -20.50 8.37 -4.61
N GLU A 29 -19.98 7.48 -3.76
CA GLU A 29 -18.76 7.72 -2.98
C GLU A 29 -17.55 7.93 -3.90
N TYR A 30 -17.41 7.10 -4.95
CA TYR A 30 -16.34 7.27 -5.93
C TYR A 30 -16.50 8.57 -6.72
N GLN A 31 -17.72 8.88 -7.17
CA GLN A 31 -17.99 10.09 -7.95
C GLN A 31 -17.78 11.39 -7.15
N ALA A 32 -17.78 11.31 -5.82
CA ALA A 32 -17.50 12.44 -4.93
C ALA A 32 -15.99 12.67 -4.69
N MET A 33 -15.13 11.71 -5.05
CA MET A 33 -13.68 11.85 -4.93
C MET A 33 -13.13 12.81 -5.98
N THR A 34 -11.93 13.35 -5.71
CA THR A 34 -11.15 14.11 -6.69
C THR A 34 -10.65 13.21 -7.84
N GLU A 35 -10.26 13.82 -8.95
CA GLU A 35 -9.70 13.08 -10.11
C GLU A 35 -8.45 12.28 -9.72
N PHE A 36 -7.55 12.86 -8.92
CA PHE A 36 -6.36 12.16 -8.43
C PHE A 36 -6.71 10.95 -7.54
N GLU A 37 -7.67 11.10 -6.62
CA GLU A 37 -8.13 9.98 -5.80
C GLU A 37 -8.81 8.89 -6.65
N GLN A 38 -9.56 9.28 -7.69
CA GLN A 38 -10.18 8.33 -8.62
C GLN A 38 -9.14 7.54 -9.41
N ASP A 39 -8.09 8.20 -9.90
CA ASP A 39 -6.99 7.59 -10.63
C ASP A 39 -6.19 6.62 -9.74
N GLU A 40 -5.87 7.02 -8.51
CA GLU A 40 -5.13 6.20 -7.55
C GLU A 40 -5.96 5.10 -6.89
N SER A 41 -7.29 5.19 -6.98
CA SER A 41 -8.21 4.33 -6.22
C SER A 41 -7.96 2.83 -6.40
N ALA A 42 -7.64 2.41 -7.63
CA ALA A 42 -7.40 1.02 -7.95
C ALA A 42 -6.14 0.50 -7.25
N ALA A 43 -5.05 1.25 -7.32
CA ALA A 43 -3.79 0.89 -6.68
C ALA A 43 -3.94 0.85 -5.17
N VAL A 44 -4.60 1.85 -4.57
CA VAL A 44 -4.83 1.92 -3.13
C VAL A 44 -5.67 0.75 -2.62
N ILE A 45 -6.79 0.43 -3.28
CA ILE A 45 -7.70 -0.65 -2.84
C ILE A 45 -7.04 -2.02 -2.98
N LEU A 46 -6.37 -2.29 -4.10
CA LEU A 46 -5.68 -3.55 -4.32
C LEU A 46 -4.48 -3.69 -3.38
N GLY A 47 -3.71 -2.62 -3.22
CA GLY A 47 -2.58 -2.55 -2.28
C GLY A 47 -3.02 -2.80 -0.84
N LEU A 48 -4.17 -2.24 -0.42
CA LEU A 48 -4.72 -2.51 0.91
C LEU A 48 -5.00 -4.00 1.11
N GLY A 49 -5.71 -4.63 0.16
CA GLY A 49 -6.02 -6.05 0.24
C GLY A 49 -4.77 -6.92 0.31
N GLU A 50 -3.80 -6.63 -0.55
CA GLU A 50 -2.52 -7.32 -0.58
C GLU A 50 -1.76 -7.14 0.74
N TYR A 51 -1.57 -5.91 1.21
CA TYR A 51 -0.68 -5.63 2.34
C TYR A 51 -1.30 -6.08 3.67
N MET A 52 -2.61 -5.91 3.84
CA MET A 52 -3.32 -6.48 5.00
C MET A 52 -3.16 -8.00 5.05
N TYR A 53 -3.12 -8.69 3.91
CA TYR A 53 -2.87 -10.12 3.90
C TYR A 53 -1.40 -10.46 4.11
N ARG A 54 -0.49 -9.85 3.34
CA ARG A 54 0.94 -10.20 3.35
C ARG A 54 1.62 -9.92 4.69
N PHE A 55 1.31 -8.78 5.30
CA PHE A 55 2.00 -8.31 6.50
C PHE A 55 1.21 -8.59 7.77
N GLN A 56 -0.11 -8.37 7.73
CA GLN A 56 -0.98 -8.57 8.90
C GLN A 56 -1.58 -9.98 8.95
N GLY A 57 -1.65 -10.69 7.82
CA GLY A 57 -2.22 -12.04 7.75
C GLY A 57 -3.75 -12.07 7.82
N LEU A 58 -4.42 -10.96 7.49
CA LEU A 58 -5.86 -10.80 7.69
C LEU A 58 -6.62 -10.75 6.36
N ARG A 59 -7.72 -11.50 6.28
CA ARG A 59 -8.71 -11.37 5.21
C ARG A 59 -9.64 -10.18 5.48
N PRO A 60 -10.37 -9.66 4.47
CA PRO A 60 -11.22 -8.48 4.63
C PRO A 60 -12.17 -8.51 5.82
N ASN A 61 -12.82 -9.65 6.08
CA ASN A 61 -13.74 -9.81 7.21
C ASN A 61 -13.06 -9.82 8.59
N GLU A 62 -11.74 -10.01 8.62
CA GLU A 62 -10.91 -10.05 9.83
C GLU A 62 -10.19 -8.72 10.09
N TRP A 63 -10.26 -7.76 9.17
CA TRP A 63 -9.61 -6.47 9.33
C TRP A 63 -10.06 -5.75 10.60
N ASP A 64 -9.10 -5.15 11.29
CA ASP A 64 -9.32 -4.31 12.45
C ASP A 64 -8.50 -3.01 12.38
N SER A 65 -8.70 -2.16 13.37
CA SER A 65 -8.06 -0.84 13.44
C SER A 65 -6.55 -0.91 13.63
N GLU A 66 -6.03 -1.88 14.38
CA GLU A 66 -4.60 -1.97 14.66
C GLU A 66 -3.85 -2.40 13.41
N ALA A 67 -4.36 -3.43 12.73
CA ALA A 67 -3.79 -3.90 11.48
C ALA A 67 -3.86 -2.85 10.37
N LEU A 68 -4.97 -2.10 10.26
CA LEU A 68 -5.09 -1.03 9.28
C LEU A 68 -4.15 0.14 9.58
N GLU A 69 -4.00 0.52 10.85
CA GLU A 69 -3.04 1.56 11.26
C GLU A 69 -1.61 1.14 10.91
N ASN A 70 -1.22 -0.09 11.23
CA ASN A 70 0.08 -0.65 10.83
C ASN A 70 0.26 -0.68 9.31
N CYS A 71 -0.77 -1.08 8.56
CA CYS A 71 -0.72 -1.07 7.10
C CYS A 71 -0.48 0.34 6.55
N CYS A 72 -1.19 1.34 7.09
CA CYS A 72 -1.10 2.73 6.64
C CYS A 72 0.21 3.42 7.04
N LEU A 73 0.73 3.13 8.24
CA LEU A 73 1.82 3.88 8.85
C LEU A 73 3.15 3.15 8.88
N GLU A 74 3.17 1.84 8.65
CA GLU A 74 4.38 1.03 8.62
C GLU A 74 4.52 0.33 7.27
N ASP A 75 3.55 -0.52 6.87
CA ASP A 75 3.73 -1.39 5.70
C ASP A 75 3.79 -0.61 4.39
N PHE A 76 2.85 0.31 4.13
CA PHE A 76 2.88 1.15 2.94
C PHE A 76 4.13 2.04 2.88
N PRO A 77 4.48 2.82 3.94
CA PRO A 77 5.74 3.57 3.95
C PRO A 77 6.98 2.69 3.72
N THR A 78 7.01 1.48 4.27
CA THR A 78 8.17 0.58 4.18
C THR A 78 8.34 -0.05 2.81
N TRP A 79 7.26 -0.54 2.21
CA TRP A 79 7.33 -1.44 1.06
C TRP A 79 6.80 -0.86 -0.24
N MET A 80 5.85 0.09 -0.18
CA MET A 80 5.24 0.62 -1.39
C MET A 80 6.19 1.59 -2.10
N VAL A 81 6.56 1.24 -3.33
CA VAL A 81 7.24 2.13 -4.28
C VAL A 81 6.17 2.80 -5.12
N ALA A 82 5.81 4.02 -4.76
CA ALA A 82 4.82 4.81 -5.47
C ALA A 82 5.20 6.30 -5.43
N GLU A 83 4.61 7.07 -6.34
CA GLU A 83 4.76 8.53 -6.34
C GLU A 83 4.05 9.15 -5.12
N PRO A 84 4.45 10.36 -4.68
CA PRO A 84 3.82 11.03 -3.53
C PRO A 84 2.28 11.14 -3.64
N ILE A 85 1.75 11.30 -4.85
CA ILE A 85 0.32 11.45 -5.11
C ILE A 85 -0.50 10.23 -4.67
N PHE A 86 0.07 9.03 -4.70
CA PHE A 86 -0.53 7.81 -4.16
C PHE A 86 -0.79 7.95 -2.66
N PHE A 87 0.23 8.37 -1.90
CA PHE A 87 0.14 8.51 -0.44
C PHE A 87 -0.75 9.69 -0.03
N GLU A 88 -0.77 10.76 -0.81
CA GLU A 88 -1.69 11.89 -0.64
C GLU A 88 -3.16 11.46 -0.83
N SER A 89 -3.41 10.58 -1.81
CA SER A 89 -4.76 10.10 -2.14
C SER A 89 -5.26 9.01 -1.18
N LEU A 90 -4.36 8.31 -0.48
CA LEU A 90 -4.66 7.12 0.32
C LEU A 90 -5.78 7.35 1.34
N SER A 91 -5.73 8.44 2.10
CA SER A 91 -6.74 8.73 3.11
C SER A 91 -8.12 8.98 2.50
N GLY A 92 -8.20 9.71 1.39
CA GLY A 92 -9.47 10.05 0.74
C GLY A 92 -10.10 8.82 0.08
N VAL A 93 -9.30 8.06 -0.67
CA VAL A 93 -9.74 6.81 -1.29
C VAL A 93 -10.26 5.83 -0.26
N LEU A 94 -9.48 5.54 0.79
CA LEU A 94 -9.88 4.53 1.76
C LEU A 94 -11.10 4.95 2.57
N THR A 95 -11.25 6.25 2.87
CA THR A 95 -12.44 6.76 3.55
C THR A 95 -13.68 6.54 2.69
N SER A 96 -13.65 6.96 1.42
CA SER A 96 -14.75 6.79 0.46
C SER A 96 -15.05 5.31 0.20
N PHE A 97 -14.02 4.47 0.13
CA PHE A 97 -14.18 3.04 -0.06
C PHE A 97 -14.85 2.38 1.15
N PHE A 98 -14.49 2.75 2.38
CA PHE A 98 -15.15 2.23 3.57
C PHE A 98 -16.59 2.73 3.70
N ASP A 99 -16.90 3.98 3.34
CA ASP A 99 -18.29 4.46 3.25
C ASP A 99 -19.12 3.60 2.28
N TYR A 100 -18.54 3.28 1.12
CA TYR A 100 -19.15 2.38 0.14
C TYR A 100 -19.39 0.97 0.70
N LEU A 101 -18.38 0.37 1.33
CA LEU A 101 -18.48 -0.99 1.90
C LEU A 101 -19.50 -1.05 3.05
N GLU A 102 -19.64 0.02 3.84
CA GLU A 102 -20.68 0.14 4.85
C GLU A 102 -22.07 0.18 4.22
N ARG A 103 -22.28 1.05 3.22
CA ARG A 103 -23.57 1.23 2.54
C ARG A 103 -24.06 -0.06 1.88
N GLU A 104 -23.17 -0.80 1.22
CA GLU A 104 -23.47 -2.09 0.59
C GLU A 104 -23.48 -3.26 1.57
N LYS A 105 -23.15 -3.01 2.86
CA LYS A 105 -23.05 -4.03 3.92
C LYS A 105 -22.04 -5.15 3.59
N HIS A 106 -21.01 -4.81 2.83
CA HIS A 106 -19.92 -5.72 2.49
C HIS A 106 -18.96 -5.93 3.65
N LEU A 107 -18.85 -4.95 4.55
CA LEU A 107 -17.93 -5.02 5.67
C LEU A 107 -18.54 -4.41 6.94
N SER A 108 -18.73 -5.24 7.98
CA SER A 108 -19.41 -4.83 9.22
C SER A 108 -18.65 -3.79 10.04
N GLN A 109 -17.32 -3.76 9.91
CA GLN A 109 -16.42 -2.87 10.63
C GLN A 109 -16.00 -1.64 9.82
N ALA A 110 -16.60 -1.42 8.64
CA ALA A 110 -16.20 -0.36 7.72
C ALA A 110 -16.13 1.03 8.37
N GLU A 111 -17.13 1.42 9.16
CA GLU A 111 -17.13 2.70 9.88
C GLU A 111 -15.92 2.82 10.84
N LYS A 112 -15.61 1.75 11.57
CA LYS A 112 -14.46 1.75 12.49
C LYS A 112 -13.14 1.91 11.74
N LEU A 113 -12.98 1.21 10.62
CA LEU A 113 -11.80 1.29 9.76
C LEU A 113 -11.66 2.68 9.13
N LYS A 114 -12.78 3.28 8.70
CA LYS A 114 -12.81 4.67 8.22
C LYS A 114 -12.27 5.64 9.26
N GLN A 115 -12.72 5.54 10.51
CA GLN A 115 -12.21 6.39 11.59
C GLN A 115 -10.71 6.18 11.83
N THR A 116 -10.21 4.95 11.71
CA THR A 116 -8.77 4.67 11.77
C THR A 116 -7.99 5.39 10.67
N VAL A 117 -8.45 5.35 9.42
CA VAL A 117 -7.79 6.07 8.30
C VAL A 117 -7.74 7.56 8.57
N LEU A 118 -8.85 8.15 9.02
CA LEU A 118 -8.91 9.58 9.32
C LEU A 118 -7.91 10.00 10.41
N ASN A 119 -7.69 9.14 11.41
CA ASN A 119 -6.67 9.37 12.45
C ASN A 119 -5.23 9.24 11.93
N CYS A 120 -5.01 8.43 10.88
CA CYS A 120 -3.69 8.22 10.27
C CYS A 120 -3.32 9.29 9.23
N ARG A 121 -4.30 10.03 8.70
CA ARG A 121 -4.19 10.92 7.53
C ARG A 121 -2.90 11.75 7.47
N GLU A 122 -2.59 12.46 8.54
CA GLU A 122 -1.43 13.37 8.55
C GLU A 122 -0.10 12.61 8.52
N GLN A 123 -0.06 11.41 9.12
CA GLN A 123 1.16 10.63 9.29
C GLN A 123 1.50 9.78 8.05
N ILE A 124 0.50 9.39 7.25
CA ILE A 124 0.71 8.56 6.04
C ILE A 124 1.76 9.21 5.13
N LEU A 125 1.53 10.48 4.73
CA LEU A 125 2.44 11.17 3.82
C LEU A 125 3.81 11.40 4.47
N ILE A 126 3.82 11.89 5.72
CA ILE A 126 5.06 12.20 6.46
C ILE A 126 5.97 10.97 6.51
N ARG A 127 5.43 9.81 6.88
CA ARG A 127 6.21 8.58 6.99
C ARG A 127 6.59 8.01 5.63
N SER A 128 5.72 8.13 4.62
CA SER A 128 6.04 7.67 3.27
C SER A 128 7.24 8.39 2.64
N GLN A 129 7.52 9.62 3.08
CA GLN A 129 8.62 10.46 2.59
C GLN A 129 9.87 10.42 3.48
N ASP A 130 9.83 9.73 4.62
CA ASP A 130 10.96 9.62 5.53
C ASP A 130 11.75 8.32 5.24
N PRO A 131 13.00 8.41 4.71
CA PRO A 131 13.80 7.23 4.42
C PRO A 131 14.08 6.34 5.64
N ALA A 132 13.95 6.85 6.86
CA ALA A 132 14.07 6.05 8.07
C ALA A 132 12.97 4.98 8.21
N HIS A 133 11.87 5.12 7.47
CA HIS A 133 10.76 4.17 7.44
C HIS A 133 10.78 3.29 6.19
N TRP A 134 11.79 3.39 5.31
CA TRP A 134 11.84 2.60 4.09
C TRP A 134 12.56 1.28 4.30
N SER A 135 12.07 0.23 3.64
CA SER A 135 12.87 -0.97 3.43
C SER A 135 14.10 -0.65 2.59
N GLN A 136 15.13 -1.45 2.74
CA GLN A 136 16.34 -1.34 1.94
C GLN A 136 16.04 -1.56 0.45
N GLU A 137 15.16 -2.51 0.16
CA GLU A 137 14.70 -2.82 -1.19
C GLU A 137 14.00 -1.61 -1.83
N LYS A 138 13.07 -0.96 -1.11
CA LYS A 138 12.43 0.28 -1.58
C LYS A 138 13.46 1.39 -1.82
N PHE A 139 14.40 1.57 -0.88
CA PHE A 139 15.44 2.58 -1.02
C PHE A 139 16.25 2.38 -2.32
N PHE A 140 16.67 1.15 -2.60
CA PHE A 140 17.40 0.84 -3.83
C PHE A 140 16.58 1.09 -5.09
N VAL A 141 15.31 0.70 -5.11
CA VAL A 141 14.43 0.95 -6.26
C VAL A 141 14.26 2.44 -6.49
N LEU A 142 14.03 3.24 -5.44
CA LEU A 142 13.88 4.69 -5.57
C LEU A 142 15.18 5.38 -5.99
N ALA A 143 16.33 4.94 -5.48
CA ALA A 143 17.63 5.46 -5.88
C ALA A 143 17.94 5.15 -7.35
N ALA A 144 17.70 3.91 -7.79
CA ALA A 144 17.85 3.50 -9.19
C ALA A 144 16.94 4.31 -10.13
N ALA A 145 15.68 4.53 -9.73
CA ALA A 145 14.72 5.34 -10.49
C ALA A 145 15.20 6.81 -10.61
N PHE A 146 15.69 7.39 -9.52
CA PHE A 146 16.22 8.76 -9.50
C PHE A 146 17.44 8.92 -10.43
N GLU A 147 18.29 7.90 -10.51
CA GLU A 147 19.45 7.86 -11.41
C GLU A 147 19.10 7.49 -12.86
N GLY A 148 17.82 7.21 -13.14
CA GLY A 148 17.32 6.91 -14.49
C GLY A 148 17.62 5.50 -14.98
N HIS A 149 17.84 4.55 -14.06
CA HIS A 149 17.96 3.13 -14.41
C HIS A 149 16.62 2.55 -14.84
N ASP A 150 16.67 1.58 -15.75
CA ASP A 150 15.49 0.80 -16.13
C ASP A 150 15.19 -0.22 -15.03
N LEU A 151 14.10 0.01 -14.29
CA LEU A 151 13.67 -0.86 -13.19
C LEU A 151 13.22 -2.25 -13.67
N ASP A 152 12.86 -2.39 -14.95
CA ASP A 152 12.43 -3.65 -15.55
C ASP A 152 13.61 -4.47 -16.08
N ASN A 153 14.85 -3.96 -15.98
CA ASN A 153 16.07 -4.65 -16.38
C ASN A 153 16.78 -5.29 -15.17
N PRO A 154 16.67 -6.61 -14.96
CA PRO A 154 17.21 -7.26 -13.76
C PRO A 154 18.75 -7.20 -13.68
N GLU A 155 19.44 -7.18 -14.83
CA GLU A 155 20.90 -7.05 -14.86
C GLU A 155 21.32 -5.64 -14.42
N GLN A 156 20.63 -4.61 -14.91
CA GLN A 156 20.90 -3.23 -14.52
C GLN A 156 20.63 -3.01 -13.03
N MET A 157 19.53 -3.55 -12.51
CA MET A 157 19.19 -3.47 -11.08
C MET A 157 20.18 -4.22 -10.18
N ASN A 158 20.59 -5.43 -10.56
CA ASN A 158 21.60 -6.19 -9.81
C ASN A 158 22.95 -5.46 -9.78
N ASN A 159 23.39 -4.90 -10.91
CA ASN A 159 24.63 -4.14 -10.97
C ASN A 159 24.55 -2.87 -10.11
N PHE A 160 23.39 -2.18 -10.11
CA PHE A 160 23.17 -1.00 -9.28
C PHE A 160 23.29 -1.36 -7.79
N VAL A 161 22.55 -2.37 -7.32
CA VAL A 161 22.59 -2.81 -5.91
C VAL A 161 24.02 -3.17 -5.48
N GLN A 162 24.73 -3.99 -6.25
CA GLN A 162 26.12 -4.36 -5.93
C GLN A 162 27.05 -3.14 -5.82
N SER A 163 26.95 -2.20 -6.77
CA SER A 163 27.78 -0.99 -6.76
C SER A 163 27.49 -0.08 -5.56
N TYR A 164 26.23 -0.01 -5.14
CA TYR A 164 25.80 0.80 -4.00
C TYR A 164 26.26 0.16 -2.68
N GLU A 165 26.17 -1.16 -2.55
CA GLU A 165 26.69 -1.91 -1.41
C GLU A 165 28.21 -1.73 -1.24
N GLU A 166 28.97 -1.77 -2.34
CA GLU A 166 30.42 -1.54 -2.34
C GLU A 166 30.80 -0.10 -1.96
N GLN A 167 30.05 0.90 -2.44
CA GLN A 167 30.33 2.31 -2.16
C GLN A 167 30.03 2.71 -0.71
N PHE A 168 28.99 2.15 -0.10
CA PHE A 168 28.48 2.59 1.20
C PHE A 168 28.80 1.61 2.35
N GLN A 169 29.54 0.53 2.11
CA GLN A 169 29.92 -0.49 3.12
C GLN A 169 28.74 -0.93 4.01
N VAL A 170 27.55 -1.06 3.43
CA VAL A 170 26.32 -1.33 4.20
C VAL A 170 26.32 -2.75 4.79
N PHE A 171 27.26 -3.61 4.38
CA PHE A 171 27.42 -4.97 4.89
C PHE A 171 28.87 -5.32 5.23
N SER A 172 29.39 -4.75 6.32
CA SER A 172 30.35 -5.47 7.15
C SER A 172 29.63 -5.96 8.40
N HIS A 173 29.28 -7.25 8.42
CA HIS A 173 28.67 -8.06 9.51
C HIS A 173 27.20 -8.44 9.33
N LEU A 174 26.95 -9.37 8.39
CA LEU A 174 26.09 -10.53 8.64
C LEU A 174 26.93 -11.80 8.50
#